data_AF-M1KJ74-F1
#
_entry.id   AF-M1KJ74-F1
#
_cell.length_a   1.000
_cell.length_b   1.000
_cell.length_c   1.000
_cell.angle_alpha   90.00
_cell.angle_beta   90.00
_cell.angle_gamma   90.00
#
_symmetry.space_group_name_H-M   'P 1'
#
loop_
_entity.id
_entity.type
_entity.pdbx_description
1 polymer ?
#
loop_
_entity_poly.entity_id
_entity_poly.type
_entity_poly.pdbx_seq_one_letter_code
_entity_poly.pdbx_strand_id
1 'polypeptide(L)'
;MEGTKFFAEAPDVSLRLVGGIVGCKEFVVHDGNVFCLTSRNTLVALPSHEEYEFYEDILGMGIHEHYIYLVFMTSKIIVFDAICREVVVNFPGMGECIRKVVVSSDGMYLLSENGFLYKSGFGNIKYVKQAVACETEDRRSAIQDFWVDGDSVFYATHIGHVYRDSRMILKAFDAVRMLVPHSEHLYIVTGRNLLLKYNTRRLRVLFKADVGSSRVIRDHLVACDGTAIDLSREVFMKIPKDSRCIVRTGKTLYVLTPSGVFAGASG
;
A
#
# COMPACT_ATOMS: atom_id res chain seq x y z
N MET A 1 -33.78 2.58 -11.57
CA MET A 1 -32.98 2.85 -10.36
C MET A 1 -32.93 1.55 -9.58
N GLU A 2 -31.85 0.80 -9.73
CA GLU A 2 -31.64 -0.48 -9.06
C GLU A 2 -30.67 -0.30 -7.89
N GLY A 3 -30.82 -1.15 -6.87
CA GLY A 3 -30.46 -0.94 -5.47
C GLY A 3 -29.01 -0.56 -5.17
N THR A 4 -28.88 0.47 -4.34
CA THR A 4 -27.70 1.00 -3.66
C THR A 4 -27.17 0.06 -2.55
N LYS A 5 -26.73 -1.16 -2.88
CA LYS A 5 -25.81 -1.90 -1.99
C LYS A 5 -24.49 -2.13 -2.71
N PHE A 6 -23.53 -1.26 -2.37
CA PHE A 6 -22.28 -1.02 -3.11
C PHE A 6 -21.13 -1.97 -2.70
N PHE A 7 -21.08 -2.28 -1.41
CA PHE A 7 -20.25 -3.32 -0.83
C PHE A 7 -21.15 -4.13 0.10
N ALA A 8 -20.93 -5.44 0.21
CA ALA A 8 -21.66 -6.25 1.16
C ALA A 8 -21.18 -5.96 2.59
N GLU A 9 -22.05 -6.08 3.58
CA GLU A 9 -21.62 -6.07 4.98
C GLU A 9 -20.98 -7.43 5.29
N ALA A 10 -19.73 -7.40 5.76
CA ALA A 10 -19.08 -8.57 6.31
C ALA A 10 -19.44 -8.75 7.79
N PRO A 11 -19.43 -9.98 8.32
CA PRO A 11 -19.54 -10.22 9.76
C PRO A 11 -18.52 -9.42 10.55
N ASP A 12 -18.89 -9.03 11.77
CA ASP A 12 -17.96 -8.36 12.69
C ASP A 12 -16.73 -9.25 12.95
N VAL A 13 -15.54 -8.68 12.74
CA VAL A 13 -14.28 -9.39 12.97
C VAL A 13 -13.98 -9.38 14.46
N SER A 14 -13.96 -10.56 15.09
CA SER A 14 -13.52 -10.68 16.48
C SER A 14 -12.00 -10.53 16.56
N LEU A 15 -11.55 -9.32 16.90
CA LEU A 15 -10.15 -8.96 17.02
C LEU A 15 -9.58 -9.36 18.38
N ARG A 16 -8.43 -10.03 18.37
CA ARG A 16 -7.64 -10.39 19.56
C ARG A 16 -6.28 -9.72 19.49
N LEU A 17 -5.76 -9.28 20.63
CA LEU A 17 -4.42 -8.69 20.71
C LEU A 17 -3.38 -9.74 20.32
N VAL A 18 -2.55 -9.43 19.32
CA VAL A 18 -1.37 -10.22 18.96
C VAL A 18 -0.19 -9.82 19.82
N GLY A 19 0.02 -8.52 19.97
CA GLY A 19 1.11 -7.98 20.77
C GLY A 19 0.95 -6.48 21.00
N GLY A 20 1.22 -6.04 22.23
CA GLY A 20 1.33 -4.62 22.57
C GLY A 20 2.73 -4.13 22.27
N ILE A 21 2.86 -3.06 21.49
CA ILE A 21 4.14 -2.40 21.27
C ILE A 21 3.93 -0.89 21.19
N VAL A 22 4.71 -0.17 21.99
CA VAL A 22 4.68 1.29 21.99
C VAL A 22 5.47 1.78 20.77
N GLY A 23 4.83 2.62 19.95
CA GLY A 23 5.51 3.27 18.84
C GLY A 23 5.61 2.45 17.55
N CYS A 24 4.80 1.39 17.37
CA CYS A 24 4.61 0.81 16.05
C CYS A 24 4.09 1.89 15.10
N LYS A 25 4.84 2.20 14.04
CA LYS A 25 4.37 3.07 12.97
C LYS A 25 3.77 2.27 11.81
N GLU A 26 4.30 1.07 11.59
CA GLU A 26 3.93 0.21 10.46
C GLU A 26 4.16 -1.26 10.83
N PHE A 27 3.42 -2.20 10.22
CA PHE A 27 3.66 -3.63 10.42
C PHE A 27 3.45 -4.43 9.11
N VAL A 28 4.15 -5.57 9.00
CA VAL A 28 3.93 -6.58 7.96
C VAL A 28 3.69 -7.94 8.62
N VAL A 29 3.14 -8.88 7.86
CA VAL A 29 2.79 -10.21 8.39
C VAL A 29 3.31 -11.29 7.46
N HIS A 30 4.02 -12.28 8.02
CA HIS A 30 4.46 -13.49 7.34
C HIS A 30 4.02 -14.73 8.13
N ASP A 31 3.20 -15.60 7.55
CA ASP A 31 2.77 -16.86 8.18
C ASP A 31 2.29 -16.68 9.65
N GLY A 32 1.52 -15.62 9.88
CA GLY A 32 0.99 -15.26 11.20
C GLY A 32 1.96 -14.52 12.12
N ASN A 33 3.25 -14.46 11.79
CA ASN A 33 4.24 -13.65 12.49
C ASN A 33 4.09 -12.18 12.09
N VAL A 34 3.89 -11.33 13.09
CA VAL A 34 3.79 -9.88 12.90
C VAL A 34 5.16 -9.25 13.15
N PHE A 35 5.66 -8.53 12.16
CA PHE A 35 6.86 -7.71 12.27
C PHE A 35 6.44 -6.25 12.31
N CYS A 36 6.73 -5.60 13.43
CA CYS A 36 6.43 -4.19 13.65
C CYS A 36 7.68 -3.35 13.41
N LEU A 37 7.55 -2.32 12.58
CA LEU A 37 8.55 -1.27 12.46
C LEU A 37 8.21 -0.15 13.45
N THR A 38 9.14 0.14 14.36
CA THR A 38 8.98 1.20 15.36
C THR A 38 9.39 2.56 14.81
N SER A 39 9.02 3.63 15.51
CA SER A 39 9.50 4.99 15.23
C SER A 39 11.01 5.18 15.45
N ARG A 40 11.71 4.21 16.03
CA ARG A 40 13.17 4.24 16.29
C ARG A 40 13.98 3.43 15.29
N ASN A 41 13.37 3.05 14.15
CA ASN A 41 14.00 2.21 13.11
C ASN A 41 14.39 0.81 13.61
N THR A 42 13.64 0.29 14.58
CA THR A 42 13.75 -1.09 15.06
C THR A 42 12.65 -1.92 14.41
N LEU A 43 13.01 -3.06 13.84
CA LEU A 43 12.06 -4.09 13.46
C LEU A 43 11.89 -5.05 14.65
N VAL A 44 10.67 -5.26 15.09
CA VAL A 44 10.35 -6.14 16.23
C VAL A 44 9.43 -7.25 15.76
N ALA A 45 9.84 -8.50 15.94
CA ALA A 45 8.97 -9.65 15.73
C ALA A 45 8.09 -9.84 16.97
N LEU A 46 6.81 -9.46 16.88
CA LEU A 46 5.93 -9.39 18.06
C LEU A 46 5.74 -10.71 18.81
N PRO A 47 5.63 -11.88 18.16
CA PRO A 47 5.46 -13.14 18.90
C PRO A 47 6.69 -13.55 19.71
N SER A 48 7.90 -13.24 19.22
CA SER A 48 9.17 -13.62 19.85
C SER A 48 9.81 -12.49 20.67
N HIS A 49 9.34 -11.26 20.50
CA HIS A 49 9.95 -10.03 21.03
C HIS A 49 11.42 -9.83 20.62
N GLU A 50 11.84 -10.45 19.51
CA GLU A 50 13.17 -10.21 18.93
C GLU A 50 13.22 -8.83 18.28
N GLU A 51 14.31 -8.10 18.53
CA GLU A 51 14.53 -6.74 18.03
C GLU A 51 15.74 -6.68 17.10
N TYR A 52 15.57 -5.99 15.97
CA TYR A 52 16.61 -5.78 14.97
C TYR A 52 16.72 -4.28 14.72
N GLU A 53 17.83 -3.68 15.15
CA GLU A 53 18.09 -2.26 15.02
C GLU A 53 18.78 -1.95 13.69
N PHE A 54 18.28 -0.93 12.99
CA PHE A 54 18.86 -0.45 11.75
C PHE A 54 19.36 0.99 11.92
N TYR A 55 20.58 1.23 11.43
CA TYR A 55 21.13 2.57 11.31
C TYR A 55 20.51 3.23 10.08
N GLU A 56 19.95 4.44 10.25
CA GLU A 56 19.18 5.25 9.28
C GLU A 56 17.64 5.13 9.39
N ASP A 57 16.95 6.19 8.96
CA ASP A 57 15.50 6.27 8.99
C ASP A 57 14.84 5.40 7.91
N ILE A 58 14.03 4.44 8.37
CA ILE A 58 13.24 3.58 7.51
C ILE A 58 11.95 4.33 7.16
N LEU A 59 11.78 4.67 5.88
CA LEU A 59 10.57 5.30 5.36
C LEU A 59 9.36 4.39 5.47
N GLY A 60 9.54 3.11 5.14
CA GLY A 60 8.46 2.13 5.25
C GLY A 60 8.92 0.71 4.94
N MET A 61 7.98 -0.21 4.91
CA MET A 61 8.30 -1.61 4.62
C MET A 61 7.22 -2.35 3.84
N GLY A 62 7.65 -3.37 3.11
CA GLY A 62 6.79 -4.31 2.41
C GLY A 62 7.24 -5.74 2.67
N ILE A 63 6.42 -6.71 2.29
CA ILE A 63 6.77 -8.12 2.34
C ILE A 63 6.45 -8.80 1.01
N HIS A 64 7.34 -9.69 0.57
CA HIS A 64 7.08 -10.61 -0.51
C HIS A 64 7.70 -11.96 -0.17
N GLU A 65 6.91 -13.02 -0.31
CA GLU A 65 7.22 -14.34 0.23
C GLU A 65 7.55 -14.24 1.73
N HIS A 66 8.81 -14.53 2.09
CA HIS A 66 9.36 -14.47 3.44
C HIS A 66 10.35 -13.32 3.61
N TYR A 67 10.49 -12.44 2.62
CA TYR A 67 11.42 -11.33 2.64
C TYR A 67 10.73 -10.01 2.97
N ILE A 68 11.19 -9.36 4.02
CA ILE A 68 10.78 -8.02 4.44
C ILE A 68 11.72 -7.00 3.81
N TYR A 69 11.16 -6.12 3.00
CA TYR A 69 11.88 -5.06 2.32
C TYR A 69 11.77 -3.78 3.15
N LEU A 70 12.87 -3.37 3.75
CA LEU A 70 12.99 -2.14 4.54
C LEU A 70 13.53 -1.05 3.63
N VAL A 71 12.73 0.00 3.41
CA VAL A 71 13.05 1.09 2.49
C VAL A 71 13.46 2.28 3.32
N PHE A 72 14.68 2.76 3.13
CA PHE A 72 15.23 3.89 3.87
C PHE A 72 14.98 5.20 3.15
N MET A 73 14.97 6.31 3.89
CA MET A 73 14.88 7.67 3.34
C MET A 73 15.97 7.94 2.30
N THR A 74 17.16 7.34 2.50
CA THR A 74 18.31 7.41 1.59
C THR A 74 18.13 6.60 0.30
N SER A 75 16.96 6.01 0.06
CA SER A 75 16.65 5.05 -1.02
C SER A 75 17.40 3.74 -1.00
N LYS A 76 18.19 3.51 0.05
CA LYS A 76 18.73 2.21 0.37
C LYS A 76 17.58 1.26 0.67
N ILE A 77 17.70 0.01 0.23
CA ILE A 77 16.72 -1.04 0.55
C ILE A 77 17.49 -2.18 1.20
N ILE A 78 17.06 -2.59 2.38
CA ILE A 78 17.59 -3.80 3.03
C ILE A 78 16.52 -4.87 2.95
N VAL A 79 16.94 -6.10 2.65
CA VAL A 79 16.07 -7.27 2.66
C VAL A 79 16.39 -8.11 3.88
N PHE A 80 15.39 -8.27 4.73
CA PHE A 80 15.43 -9.08 5.93
C PHE A 80 14.64 -10.37 5.71
N ASP A 81 15.26 -11.52 5.95
CA ASP A 81 14.61 -12.82 5.88
C ASP A 81 13.80 -13.09 7.16
N ALA A 82 12.48 -13.19 7.03
CA ALA A 82 11.56 -13.41 8.13
C ALA A 82 11.63 -14.82 8.73
N ILE A 83 12.21 -15.79 8.02
CA ILE A 83 12.44 -17.16 8.49
C ILE A 83 13.81 -17.25 9.15
N CYS A 84 14.87 -16.87 8.43
CA CYS A 84 16.26 -17.00 8.89
C CYS A 84 16.68 -15.90 9.88
N ARG A 85 15.89 -14.83 9.99
CA ARG A 85 16.10 -13.71 10.91
C ARG A 85 17.40 -12.95 10.68
N GLU A 86 17.75 -12.77 9.42
CA GLU A 86 18.98 -12.09 9.02
C GLU A 86 18.79 -11.16 7.83
N VAL A 87 19.74 -10.24 7.65
CA VAL A 87 19.81 -9.40 6.47
C VAL A 87 20.48 -10.19 5.34
N VAL A 88 19.76 -10.44 4.26
CA VAL A 88 20.25 -11.23 3.13
C VAL A 88 20.73 -10.36 1.97
N VAL A 89 20.21 -9.13 1.83
CA VAL A 89 20.57 -8.22 0.75
C VAL A 89 20.59 -6.77 1.23
N ASN A 90 21.56 -6.01 0.73
CA ASN A 90 21.66 -4.57 0.91
C ASN A 90 21.78 -3.90 -0.46
N PHE A 91 20.69 -3.27 -0.91
CA PHE A 91 20.66 -2.51 -2.14
C PHE A 91 21.28 -1.13 -1.90
N PRO A 92 22.25 -0.71 -2.72
CA PRO A 92 22.75 0.66 -2.64
C PRO A 92 21.63 1.67 -2.91
N GLY A 93 21.72 2.85 -2.31
CA GLY A 93 20.77 3.93 -2.58
C GLY A 93 20.84 4.38 -4.04
N MET A 94 19.69 4.77 -4.59
CA MET A 94 19.57 5.38 -5.92
C MET A 94 20.04 6.84 -5.96
N GLY A 95 20.31 7.46 -4.81
CA GLY A 95 20.66 8.88 -4.71
C GLY A 95 19.45 9.82 -4.84
N GLU A 96 18.23 9.29 -4.81
CA GLU A 96 16.97 10.05 -4.86
C GLU A 96 16.04 9.56 -3.75
N CYS A 97 15.40 10.47 -2.99
CA CYS A 97 14.45 10.07 -1.95
C CYS A 97 13.27 9.29 -2.54
N ILE A 98 12.89 8.21 -1.86
CA ILE A 98 11.72 7.39 -2.23
C ILE A 98 10.51 7.92 -1.47
N ARG A 99 9.36 7.91 -2.12
CA ARG A 99 8.07 8.26 -1.52
C ARG A 99 7.16 7.04 -1.35
N LYS A 100 7.20 6.10 -2.30
CA LYS A 100 6.35 4.91 -2.26
C LYS A 100 7.05 3.71 -2.88
N VAL A 101 6.81 2.54 -2.30
CA VAL A 101 7.25 1.24 -2.81
C VAL A 101 6.05 0.34 -3.00
N VAL A 102 6.00 -0.38 -4.11
CA VAL A 102 5.04 -1.46 -4.36
C VAL A 102 5.85 -2.69 -4.73
N VAL A 103 5.69 -3.76 -3.94
CA VAL A 103 6.33 -5.05 -4.20
C VAL A 103 5.33 -5.91 -4.96
N SER A 104 5.73 -6.42 -6.11
CA SER A 104 4.91 -7.26 -6.99
C SER A 104 5.59 -8.62 -7.22
N SER A 105 4.96 -9.51 -7.98
CA SER A 105 5.53 -10.84 -8.27
C SER A 105 6.81 -10.82 -9.09
N ASP A 106 7.07 -9.76 -9.86
CA ASP A 106 8.22 -9.68 -10.76
C ASP A 106 9.35 -8.75 -10.27
N GLY A 107 9.14 -8.12 -9.11
CA GLY A 107 10.09 -7.21 -8.51
C GLY A 107 9.46 -6.08 -7.71
N MET A 108 10.32 -5.14 -7.33
CA MET A 108 9.98 -3.93 -6.60
C MET A 108 9.85 -2.74 -7.54
N TYR A 109 8.82 -1.95 -7.32
CA TYR A 109 8.60 -0.68 -8.00
C TYR A 109 8.72 0.46 -7.00
N LEU A 110 9.39 1.53 -7.41
CA LEU A 110 9.81 2.61 -6.52
C LEU A 110 9.43 3.94 -7.16
N LEU A 111 8.63 4.72 -6.46
CA LEU A 111 8.28 6.07 -6.83
C LEU A 111 9.13 7.04 -6.01
N SER A 112 10.00 7.77 -6.68
CA SER A 112 10.82 8.82 -6.08
C SER A 112 10.01 10.09 -5.79
N GLU A 113 10.56 10.97 -4.95
CA GLU A 113 9.97 12.28 -4.66
C GLU A 113 9.90 13.20 -5.88
N ASN A 114 10.83 13.06 -6.83
CA ASN A 114 10.80 13.79 -8.10
C ASN A 114 9.74 13.26 -9.09
N GLY A 115 8.99 12.21 -8.72
CA GLY A 115 7.88 11.68 -9.50
C GLY A 115 8.26 10.71 -10.60
N PHE A 116 9.48 10.15 -10.60
CA PHE A 116 9.88 9.06 -11.49
C PHE A 116 9.58 7.69 -10.89
N LEU A 117 9.30 6.73 -11.76
CA LEU A 117 9.07 5.34 -11.40
C LEU A 117 10.26 4.47 -11.83
N TYR A 118 10.81 3.73 -10.88
CA TYR A 118 11.87 2.76 -11.08
C TYR A 118 11.36 1.35 -10.78
N LYS A 119 11.99 0.33 -11.38
CA LYS A 119 11.77 -1.09 -11.09
C LYS A 119 13.09 -1.77 -10.84
N SER A 120 13.10 -2.69 -9.89
CA SER A 120 14.22 -3.59 -9.59
C SER A 120 13.68 -5.01 -9.50
N GLY A 121 14.24 -5.92 -10.29
CA GLY A 121 13.85 -7.34 -10.23
C GLY A 121 14.52 -8.03 -9.05
N PHE A 122 13.87 -9.06 -8.49
CA PHE A 122 14.43 -9.77 -7.32
C PHE A 122 15.77 -10.45 -7.60
N GLY A 123 15.95 -11.04 -8.80
CA GLY A 123 17.19 -11.71 -9.20
C GLY A 123 18.26 -10.78 -9.81
N ASN A 124 17.92 -9.52 -10.10
CA ASN A 124 18.85 -8.56 -10.70
C ASN A 124 18.64 -7.20 -10.04
N ILE A 125 19.37 -7.02 -8.95
CA ILE A 125 19.36 -5.89 -8.01
C ILE A 125 19.93 -4.64 -8.71
N LYS A 126 19.23 -4.16 -9.72
CA LYS A 126 19.54 -2.96 -10.50
C LYS A 126 18.26 -2.18 -10.71
N TYR A 127 18.32 -0.89 -10.43
CA TYR A 127 17.19 0.00 -10.65
C TYR A 127 17.13 0.43 -12.11
N VAL A 128 16.01 0.11 -12.75
CA VAL A 128 15.72 0.48 -14.13
C VAL A 128 14.55 1.45 -14.12
N LYS A 129 14.75 2.64 -14.68
CA LYS A 129 13.67 3.63 -14.83
C LYS A 129 12.60 3.08 -15.78
N GLN A 130 11.36 2.92 -15.31
CA GLN A 130 10.26 2.32 -16.05
C GLN A 130 9.36 3.34 -16.75
N ALA A 131 9.07 4.45 -16.07
CA ALA A 131 8.17 5.47 -16.58
C ALA A 131 8.73 6.87 -16.33
N VAL A 132 8.52 7.74 -17.31
CA VAL A 132 8.80 9.17 -17.22
C VAL A 132 7.50 9.87 -16.84
N ALA A 133 7.59 10.90 -15.99
CA ALA A 133 6.52 11.89 -15.83
C ALA A 133 5.95 12.25 -17.21
N CYS A 134 4.63 12.21 -17.38
CA CYS A 134 4.02 12.54 -18.66
C CYS A 134 4.50 13.94 -19.08
N GLU A 135 5.11 14.04 -20.26
CA GLU A 135 5.39 15.32 -20.88
C GLU A 135 4.07 15.85 -21.44
N THR A 136 3.43 16.73 -20.69
CA THR A 136 2.39 17.61 -21.23
C THR A 136 3.07 18.84 -21.82
N GLU A 137 2.46 19.45 -22.84
CA GLU A 137 3.02 20.57 -23.63
C GLU A 137 3.59 21.71 -22.77
N ASP A 138 3.11 21.89 -21.53
CA ASP A 138 3.52 23.01 -20.66
C ASP A 138 4.28 22.65 -19.37
N ARG A 139 4.47 21.36 -19.01
CA ARG A 139 5.23 20.93 -17.81
C ARG A 139 5.32 19.41 -17.69
N ARG A 140 6.36 18.92 -17.01
CA ARG A 140 6.46 17.52 -16.56
C ARG A 140 5.42 17.26 -15.47
N SER A 141 4.45 16.40 -15.75
CA SER A 141 3.45 15.99 -14.74
C SER A 141 3.99 14.85 -13.89
N ALA A 142 4.54 15.19 -12.72
CA ALA A 142 5.06 14.22 -11.76
C ALA A 142 4.00 13.18 -11.37
N ILE A 143 4.40 11.91 -11.33
CA ILE A 143 3.56 10.83 -10.78
C ILE A 143 3.36 11.14 -9.30
N GLN A 144 2.12 11.03 -8.83
CA GLN A 144 1.71 11.26 -7.44
C GLN A 144 1.51 9.94 -6.70
N ASP A 145 0.90 8.96 -7.36
CA ASP A 145 0.66 7.63 -6.83
C ASP A 145 0.68 6.60 -7.95
N PHE A 146 0.96 5.34 -7.61
CA PHE A 146 0.96 4.23 -8.57
C PHE A 146 0.60 2.90 -7.92
N TRP A 147 0.22 1.94 -8.75
CA TRP A 147 -0.01 0.55 -8.40
C TRP A 147 0.43 -0.36 -9.54
N VAL A 148 0.75 -1.61 -9.21
CA VAL A 148 1.16 -2.65 -10.17
C VAL A 148 0.19 -3.83 -10.07
N ASP A 149 -0.33 -4.27 -11.20
CA ASP A 149 -1.22 -5.44 -11.30
C ASP A 149 -0.84 -6.27 -12.53
N GLY A 150 -0.30 -7.46 -12.26
CA GLY A 150 0.40 -8.25 -13.27
C GLY A 150 1.49 -7.42 -13.94
N ASP A 151 1.48 -7.41 -15.27
CA ASP A 151 2.44 -6.67 -16.10
C ASP A 151 2.08 -5.18 -16.29
N SER A 152 0.92 -4.74 -15.79
CA SER A 152 0.44 -3.38 -15.99
C SER A 152 0.78 -2.47 -14.81
N VAL A 153 1.22 -1.25 -15.12
CA VAL A 153 1.42 -0.17 -14.15
C VAL A 153 0.31 0.85 -14.31
N PHE A 154 -0.43 1.07 -13.23
CA PHE A 154 -1.39 2.14 -13.09
C PHE A 154 -0.74 3.29 -12.33
N TYR A 155 -0.84 4.51 -12.84
CA TYR A 155 -0.30 5.66 -12.12
C TYR A 155 -1.17 6.90 -12.30
N ALA A 156 -1.20 7.72 -11.26
CA ALA A 156 -1.88 9.00 -11.25
C ALA A 156 -0.86 10.12 -11.15
N THR A 157 -1.15 11.22 -11.83
CA THR A 157 -0.39 12.47 -11.74
C THR A 157 -1.00 13.38 -10.68
N HIS A 158 -0.24 14.39 -10.24
CA HIS A 158 -0.71 15.37 -9.26
C HIS A 158 -1.96 16.17 -9.72
N ILE A 159 -2.20 16.27 -11.04
CA ILE A 159 -3.38 16.91 -11.63
C ILE A 159 -4.59 15.97 -11.81
N GLY A 160 -4.51 14.73 -11.32
CA GLY A 160 -5.62 13.78 -11.38
C GLY A 160 -5.73 12.98 -12.68
N HIS A 161 -4.81 13.12 -13.63
CA HIS A 161 -4.78 12.21 -14.78
C HIS A 161 -4.29 10.82 -14.35
N VAL A 162 -5.01 9.78 -14.76
CA VAL A 162 -4.72 8.37 -14.47
C VAL A 162 -4.36 7.66 -15.77
N TYR A 163 -3.25 6.93 -15.73
CA TYR A 163 -2.66 6.21 -16.84
C TYR A 163 -2.58 4.72 -16.52
N ARG A 164 -2.60 3.92 -17.58
CA ARG A 164 -2.19 2.52 -17.60
C ARG A 164 -1.14 2.36 -18.68
N ASP A 165 0.07 1.92 -18.32
CA ASP A 165 1.16 1.64 -19.28
C ASP A 165 1.40 2.81 -20.26
N SER A 166 1.49 4.03 -19.73
CA SER A 166 1.64 5.29 -20.49
C SER A 166 0.42 5.76 -21.29
N ARG A 167 -0.68 5.01 -21.30
CA ARG A 167 -1.95 5.43 -21.91
C ARG A 167 -2.86 6.06 -20.87
N MET A 168 -3.26 7.31 -21.08
CA MET A 168 -4.27 7.96 -20.23
C MET A 168 -5.61 7.25 -20.37
N ILE A 169 -6.19 6.83 -19.24
CA ILE A 169 -7.48 6.13 -19.19
C ILE A 169 -8.57 6.99 -18.53
N LEU A 170 -8.20 7.89 -17.63
CA LEU A 170 -9.16 8.73 -16.92
C LEU A 170 -8.56 10.09 -16.58
N LYS A 171 -9.36 11.15 -16.71
CA LYS A 171 -9.10 12.44 -16.08
C LYS A 171 -9.94 12.54 -14.82
N ALA A 172 -9.35 12.32 -13.64
CA ALA A 172 -10.04 12.55 -12.38
C ALA A 172 -10.20 14.06 -12.17
N PHE A 173 -11.27 14.46 -11.49
CA PHE A 173 -11.58 15.87 -11.22
C PHE A 173 -10.76 16.47 -10.07
N ASP A 174 -9.86 15.68 -9.47
CA ASP A 174 -9.10 16.02 -8.27
C ASP A 174 -7.83 15.16 -8.16
N ALA A 175 -6.91 15.52 -7.27
CA ALA A 175 -5.72 14.74 -6.97
C ALA A 175 -6.10 13.30 -6.54
N VAL A 176 -5.26 12.33 -6.88
CA VAL A 176 -5.48 10.92 -6.52
C VAL A 176 -4.61 10.55 -5.31
N ARG A 177 -5.24 9.96 -4.30
CA ARG A 177 -4.59 9.45 -3.08
C ARG A 177 -4.30 7.95 -3.13
N MET A 178 -5.11 7.19 -3.88
CA MET A 178 -4.92 5.75 -4.03
C MET A 178 -5.43 5.27 -5.38
N LEU A 179 -4.67 4.35 -5.99
CA LEU A 179 -5.10 3.49 -7.08
C LEU A 179 -5.08 2.02 -6.65
N VAL A 180 -6.19 1.32 -6.87
CA VAL A 180 -6.34 -0.11 -6.58
C VAL A 180 -6.98 -0.80 -7.80
N PRO A 181 -6.18 -1.41 -8.69
CA PRO A 181 -6.70 -2.29 -9.72
C PRO A 181 -7.22 -3.59 -9.08
N HIS A 182 -8.35 -4.09 -9.60
CA HIS A 182 -8.91 -5.38 -9.24
C HIS A 182 -9.84 -5.88 -10.35
N SER A 183 -9.49 -7.02 -10.94
CA SER A 183 -10.23 -7.60 -12.07
C SER A 183 -10.37 -6.60 -13.23
N GLU A 184 -11.58 -6.27 -13.68
CA GLU A 184 -11.83 -5.28 -14.74
C GLU A 184 -12.03 -3.85 -14.21
N HIS A 185 -11.74 -3.62 -12.93
CA HIS A 185 -11.99 -2.36 -12.25
C HIS A 185 -10.70 -1.71 -11.77
N LEU A 186 -10.73 -0.39 -11.73
CA LEU A 186 -9.76 0.44 -11.04
C LEU A 186 -10.52 1.26 -10.00
N TYR A 187 -10.25 0.99 -8.73
CA TYR A 187 -10.74 1.81 -7.63
C TYR A 187 -9.81 2.98 -7.43
N ILE A 188 -10.38 4.17 -7.29
CA ILE A 188 -9.63 5.42 -7.20
C ILE A 188 -10.16 6.18 -5.99
N VAL A 189 -9.29 6.50 -5.05
CA VAL A 189 -9.62 7.41 -3.93
C VAL A 189 -9.01 8.76 -4.21
N THR A 190 -9.83 9.80 -4.26
CA THR A 190 -9.37 11.17 -4.55
C THR A 190 -8.95 11.94 -3.29
N GLY A 191 -8.33 13.11 -3.48
CA GLY A 191 -7.93 14.06 -2.44
C GLY A 191 -9.10 14.48 -1.54
N ARG A 192 -10.27 14.70 -2.13
CA ARG A 192 -11.54 14.98 -1.43
C ARG A 192 -12.27 13.73 -0.94
N ASN A 193 -11.59 12.60 -0.80
CA ASN A 193 -12.12 11.35 -0.27
C ASN A 193 -13.32 10.79 -1.05
N LEU A 194 -13.33 10.99 -2.37
CA LEU A 194 -14.28 10.34 -3.25
C LEU A 194 -13.69 8.99 -3.69
N LEU A 195 -14.41 7.90 -3.46
CA LEU A 195 -14.12 6.58 -4.00
C LEU A 195 -14.85 6.41 -5.34
N LEU A 196 -14.10 6.14 -6.40
CA LEU A 196 -14.61 5.83 -7.73
C LEU A 196 -14.36 4.35 -8.05
N LYS A 197 -15.35 3.68 -8.64
CA LYS A 197 -15.17 2.38 -9.31
C LYS A 197 -15.18 2.61 -10.81
N TYR A 198 -14.02 2.53 -11.44
CA TYR A 198 -13.85 2.76 -12.88
C TYR A 198 -13.70 1.43 -13.61
N ASN A 199 -14.46 1.19 -14.68
CA ASN A 199 -14.29 -0.01 -15.51
C ASN A 199 -13.23 0.25 -16.59
N THR A 200 -12.13 -0.50 -16.55
CA THR A 200 -10.97 -0.27 -17.42
C THR A 200 -11.18 -0.77 -18.86
N ARG A 201 -12.18 -1.62 -19.10
CA ARG A 201 -12.54 -2.09 -20.46
C ARG A 201 -13.53 -1.16 -21.17
N ARG A 202 -14.57 -0.74 -20.45
CA ARG A 202 -15.64 0.15 -20.94
C ARG A 202 -15.28 1.63 -20.84
N LEU A 203 -14.14 1.93 -20.21
CA LEU A 203 -13.58 3.27 -20.01
C LEU A 203 -14.57 4.26 -19.38
N ARG A 204 -15.31 3.81 -18.35
CA ARG A 204 -16.32 4.65 -17.69
C ARG A 204 -16.34 4.45 -16.18
N VAL A 205 -16.67 5.52 -15.46
CA VAL A 205 -16.99 5.44 -14.04
C VAL A 205 -18.31 4.70 -13.88
N LEU A 206 -18.28 3.58 -13.16
CA LEU A 206 -19.48 2.83 -12.82
C LEU A 206 -20.19 3.45 -11.62
N PHE A 207 -19.42 4.01 -10.68
CA PHE A 207 -19.96 4.58 -9.45
C PHE A 207 -19.00 5.55 -8.75
N LYS A 208 -19.57 6.41 -7.90
CA LYS A 208 -18.89 7.31 -6.96
C LYS A 208 -19.52 7.26 -5.55
N ALA A 209 -18.71 7.15 -4.49
CA ALA A 209 -19.12 7.30 -3.09
C ALA A 209 -18.21 8.30 -2.38
N ASP A 210 -18.78 9.04 -1.43
CA ASP A 210 -18.01 9.73 -0.41
C ASP A 210 -17.59 8.73 0.67
N VAL A 211 -16.29 8.62 0.94
CA VAL A 211 -15.73 7.74 1.98
C VAL A 211 -15.23 8.51 3.21
N GLY A 212 -15.67 9.76 3.38
CA GLY A 212 -15.42 10.57 4.57
C GLY A 212 -13.95 10.88 4.79
N SER A 213 -13.57 11.29 6.00
CA SER A 213 -12.16 11.52 6.35
C SER A 213 -11.40 10.19 6.51
N SER A 214 -11.09 9.54 5.39
CA SER A 214 -10.33 8.29 5.39
C SER A 214 -8.96 8.50 6.04
N ARG A 215 -8.67 7.70 7.08
CA ARG A 215 -7.45 7.82 7.90
C ARG A 215 -6.35 6.88 7.46
N VAL A 216 -6.71 5.72 6.94
CA VAL A 216 -5.77 4.67 6.52
C VAL A 216 -6.14 4.19 5.14
N ILE A 217 -5.14 4.10 4.27
CA ILE A 217 -5.26 3.70 2.88
C ILE A 217 -4.05 2.80 2.59
N ARG A 218 -4.27 1.48 2.47
CA ARG A 218 -3.18 0.50 2.26
C ARG A 218 -3.74 -0.82 1.73
N ASP A 219 -2.98 -1.55 0.90
CA ASP A 219 -3.25 -2.95 0.53
C ASP A 219 -4.73 -3.23 0.20
N HIS A 220 -5.30 -2.38 -0.67
CA HIS A 220 -6.70 -2.44 -1.13
C HIS A 220 -7.78 -2.08 -0.09
N LEU A 221 -7.38 -1.59 1.07
CA LEU A 221 -8.25 -1.24 2.19
C LEU A 221 -8.32 0.27 2.40
N VAL A 222 -9.53 0.77 2.65
CA VAL A 222 -9.80 2.16 3.04
C VAL A 222 -10.46 2.15 4.41
N ALA A 223 -9.85 2.79 5.41
CA ALA A 223 -10.41 2.90 6.75
C ALA A 223 -10.99 4.29 7.02
N CYS A 224 -12.24 4.35 7.48
CA CYS A 224 -12.91 5.57 7.92
C CYS A 224 -13.78 5.29 9.15
N ASP A 225 -13.53 6.04 10.23
CA ASP A 225 -14.37 6.13 11.45
C ASP A 225 -14.94 4.81 11.99
N GLY A 226 -14.08 3.79 12.12
CA GLY A 226 -14.45 2.48 12.65
C GLY A 226 -14.99 1.49 11.62
N THR A 227 -14.88 1.83 10.33
CA THR A 227 -15.19 0.95 9.20
C THR A 227 -13.96 0.80 8.31
N ALA A 228 -13.69 -0.41 7.82
CA ALA A 228 -12.80 -0.66 6.70
C ALA A 228 -13.62 -1.08 5.48
N ILE A 229 -13.27 -0.54 4.32
CA ILE A 229 -13.77 -0.95 3.01
C ILE A 229 -12.68 -1.78 2.35
N ASP A 230 -13.02 -3.00 2.00
CA ASP A 230 -12.18 -3.86 1.20
C ASP A 230 -12.59 -3.78 -0.27
N LEU A 231 -11.74 -3.10 -1.04
CA LEU A 231 -11.96 -2.86 -2.47
C LEU A 231 -11.80 -4.14 -3.30
N SER A 232 -11.04 -5.12 -2.80
CA SER A 232 -10.78 -6.38 -3.53
C SER A 232 -11.91 -7.39 -3.37
N ARG A 233 -12.55 -7.46 -2.20
CA ARG A 233 -13.69 -8.37 -1.95
C ARG A 233 -15.04 -7.68 -2.06
N GLU A 234 -15.03 -6.37 -2.25
CA GLU A 234 -16.20 -5.52 -2.24
C GLU A 234 -17.06 -5.68 -0.97
N VAL A 235 -16.42 -5.59 0.22
CA VAL A 235 -17.10 -5.64 1.52
C VAL A 235 -16.76 -4.50 2.47
N PHE A 236 -17.69 -4.17 3.38
CA PHE A 236 -17.47 -3.35 4.57
C PHE A 236 -17.27 -4.22 5.81
N MET A 237 -16.36 -3.83 6.69
CA MET A 237 -16.15 -4.48 7.99
C MET A 237 -15.94 -3.46 9.10
N LYS A 238 -16.41 -3.79 10.31
CA LYS A 238 -16.13 -2.97 11.49
C LYS A 238 -14.70 -3.18 11.96
N ILE A 239 -14.08 -2.09 12.38
CA ILE A 239 -12.73 -2.03 12.93
C ILE A 239 -12.70 -1.02 14.10
N PRO A 240 -11.67 -1.04 14.94
CA PRO A 240 -11.43 0.03 15.92
C PRO A 240 -11.39 1.42 15.28
N LYS A 241 -12.01 2.42 15.93
CA LYS A 241 -12.09 3.80 15.40
C LYS A 241 -10.74 4.52 15.34
N ASP A 242 -9.79 4.08 16.16
CA ASP A 242 -8.43 4.60 16.30
C ASP A 242 -7.39 3.80 15.49
N SER A 243 -7.86 2.98 14.54
CA SER A 243 -6.99 2.24 13.62
C SER A 243 -6.01 3.18 12.88
N ARG A 244 -4.73 2.81 12.88
CA ARG A 244 -3.62 3.54 12.23
C ARG A 244 -3.08 2.83 11.00
N CYS A 245 -3.13 1.50 10.99
CA CYS A 245 -2.74 0.68 9.85
C CYS A 245 -3.62 -0.58 9.82
N ILE A 246 -3.92 -1.07 8.62
CA ILE A 246 -4.69 -2.30 8.42
C ILE A 246 -4.01 -3.09 7.32
N VAL A 247 -3.82 -4.38 7.56
CA VAL A 247 -3.22 -5.32 6.61
C VAL A 247 -4.09 -6.57 6.58
N ARG A 248 -4.29 -7.14 5.39
CA ARG A 248 -4.88 -8.48 5.26
C ARG A 248 -3.85 -9.46 4.76
N THR A 249 -3.80 -10.61 5.40
CA THR A 249 -3.02 -11.77 4.96
C THR A 249 -3.92 -13.01 4.99
N GLY A 250 -4.19 -13.55 3.80
CA GLY A 250 -5.15 -14.65 3.63
C GLY A 250 -6.54 -14.29 4.17
N LYS A 251 -7.03 -15.08 5.13
CA LYS A 251 -8.33 -14.89 5.78
C LYS A 251 -8.25 -14.11 7.10
N THR A 252 -7.11 -13.50 7.41
CA THR A 252 -6.91 -12.78 8.68
C THR A 252 -6.73 -11.29 8.41
N LEU A 253 -7.50 -10.48 9.14
CA LEU A 253 -7.35 -9.04 9.18
C LEU A 253 -6.49 -8.67 10.39
N TYR A 254 -5.46 -7.87 10.15
CA TYR A 254 -4.62 -7.29 11.17
C TYR A 254 -4.86 -5.79 11.24
N VAL A 255 -5.01 -5.26 12.45
CA VAL A 255 -5.29 -3.85 12.72
C VAL A 255 -4.29 -3.33 13.74
N LEU A 256 -3.57 -2.28 13.38
CA LEU A 256 -2.74 -1.53 14.31
C LEU A 256 -3.55 -0.39 14.93
N THR A 257 -3.55 -0.33 16.25
CA THR A 257 -4.07 0.79 17.05
C THR A 257 -2.95 1.35 17.94
N PRO A 258 -3.16 2.44 18.70
CA PRO A 258 -2.18 2.91 19.68
C PRO A 258 -1.84 1.89 20.77
N SER A 259 -2.72 0.91 21.05
CA SER A 259 -2.51 -0.09 22.10
C SER A 259 -1.79 -1.36 21.61
N GLY A 260 -1.68 -1.58 20.29
CA GLY A 260 -0.95 -2.71 19.73
C GLY A 260 -1.51 -3.19 18.40
N VAL A 261 -1.05 -4.36 17.96
CA VAL A 261 -1.57 -5.04 16.77
C VAL A 261 -2.59 -6.10 17.19
N PHE A 262 -3.76 -6.05 16.56
CA PHE A 262 -4.85 -6.99 16.76
C PHE A 262 -5.07 -7.81 15.49
N ALA A 263 -5.47 -9.07 15.63
CA ALA A 263 -5.79 -9.95 14.53
C ALA A 263 -7.15 -10.62 14.72
N GLY A 264 -7.86 -10.85 13.63
CA GLY A 264 -9.12 -11.59 13.64
C GLY A 264 -9.43 -12.19 12.29
N ALA A 265 -10.23 -13.25 12.27
CA ALA A 265 -10.65 -13.89 11.03
C ALA A 265 -11.58 -12.94 10.26
N SER A 266 -11.17 -12.54 9.06
CA SER A 266 -12.06 -11.95 8.07
C SER A 266 -12.66 -13.09 7.25
N GLY A 267 -13.90 -13.46 7.57
CA GLY A 267 -14.70 -14.44 6.80
C GLY A 267 -14.82 -14.05 5.34
#